data_AF-A0ABD4X0F5-F1
#
_entry.id   AF-A0ABD4X0F5-F1
#
_cell.length_a   1.000
_cell.length_b   1.000
_cell.length_c   1.000
_cell.angle_alpha   90.00
_cell.angle_beta   90.00
_cell.angle_gamma   90.00
#
_symmetry.space_group_name_H-M   'P 1'
#
loop_
_entity.id
_entity.type
_entity.pdbx_description
1 polymer ?
#
loop_
_entity_poly.entity_id
_entity_poly.type
_entity_poly.pdbx_seq_one_letter_code
_entity_poly.pdbx_strand_id
1 'polypeptide(L)'
;MKDALKKKGMFVKKLANQGEFFRKRWENEFASALSASQKKKIYMDQFLWHAFSYEKLPCLQGEQAIQAFEQQIKNDCYLLFEHDERVLQLSKCKHLTSADLSGNANMYLEDLYVVDEDFTWTYVITHESSCGPYFYRT
;
A
#
# COMPACT_ATOMS: atom_id res chain seq x y z
N MET A 1 -15.58 1.79 2.32
CA MET A 1 -14.58 2.07 1.24
C MET A 1 -15.12 1.87 -0.17
N LYS A 2 -15.39 0.63 -0.62
CA LYS A 2 -15.75 0.31 -2.02
C LYS A 2 -16.84 1.19 -2.64
N ASP A 3 -17.94 1.45 -1.94
CA ASP A 3 -19.04 2.25 -2.48
C ASP A 3 -18.70 3.73 -2.62
N ALA A 4 -17.87 4.26 -1.71
CA ALA A 4 -17.36 5.63 -1.82
C ALA A 4 -16.44 5.79 -3.04
N LEU A 5 -15.56 4.81 -3.28
CA LEU A 5 -14.69 4.80 -4.46
C LEU A 5 -15.52 4.75 -5.76
N LYS A 6 -16.55 3.91 -5.81
CA LYS A 6 -17.48 3.84 -6.95
C LYS A 6 -18.23 5.15 -7.19
N LYS A 7 -18.66 5.85 -6.13
CA LYS A 7 -19.31 7.16 -6.24
C LYS A 7 -18.39 8.22 -6.87
N LYS A 8 -17.07 8.09 -6.71
CA LYS A 8 -16.06 8.94 -7.40
C LYS A 8 -15.75 8.49 -8.83
N GLY A 9 -16.48 7.51 -9.38
CA GLY A 9 -16.32 7.03 -10.75
C GLY A 9 -15.23 5.98 -10.95
N MET A 10 -14.61 5.48 -9.87
CA MET A 10 -13.65 4.37 -9.95
C MET A 10 -14.37 3.04 -10.12
N PHE A 11 -13.78 2.16 -10.94
CA PHE A 11 -14.21 0.77 -11.00
C PHE A 11 -13.48 -0.04 -9.94
N VAL A 12 -14.20 -0.85 -9.17
CA VAL A 12 -13.62 -1.67 -8.10
C VAL A 12 -13.96 -3.14 -8.34
N LYS A 13 -12.93 -3.94 -8.65
CA LYS A 13 -13.00 -5.39 -8.78
C LYS A 13 -12.30 -6.04 -7.60
N LYS A 14 -12.97 -7.02 -6.97
CA LYS A 14 -12.39 -7.82 -5.89
C LYS A 14 -11.75 -9.06 -6.50
N LEU A 15 -10.48 -9.29 -6.19
CA LEU A 15 -9.74 -10.50 -6.51
C LEU A 15 -9.61 -11.31 -5.21
N ALA A 16 -10.27 -12.45 -5.13
CA ALA A 16 -10.23 -13.31 -3.93
C ALA A 16 -9.08 -14.30 -4.02
N ASN A 17 -8.47 -14.64 -2.88
CA ASN A 17 -7.36 -15.60 -2.76
C ASN A 17 -6.13 -15.18 -3.58
N GLN A 18 -5.83 -13.89 -3.57
CA GLN A 18 -4.69 -13.29 -4.28
C GLN A 18 -3.78 -12.49 -3.33
N GLY A 19 -4.16 -12.32 -2.05
CA GLY A 19 -3.43 -11.47 -1.11
C GLY A 19 -1.98 -11.91 -0.95
N GLU A 20 -1.74 -13.19 -0.68
CA GLU A 20 -0.38 -13.72 -0.53
C GLU A 20 0.48 -13.50 -1.78
N PHE A 21 -0.09 -13.74 -2.96
CA PHE A 21 0.61 -13.54 -4.23
C PHE A 21 1.05 -12.09 -4.42
N PHE A 22 0.16 -11.13 -4.19
CA PHE A 22 0.46 -9.72 -4.34
C PHE A 22 1.42 -9.21 -3.25
N ARG A 23 1.33 -9.68 -2.00
CA ARG A 23 2.30 -9.34 -0.94
C ARG A 23 3.71 -9.85 -1.27
N LYS A 24 3.84 -11.08 -1.79
CA LYS A 24 5.12 -11.60 -2.28
C LYS A 24 5.67 -10.79 -3.45
N ARG A 25 4.81 -10.37 -4.38
CA ARG A 25 5.23 -9.47 -5.47
C ARG A 25 5.70 -8.13 -4.92
N TRP A 26 4.98 -7.54 -3.97
CA TRP A 26 5.39 -6.30 -3.30
C TRP A 26 6.79 -6.44 -2.68
N GLU A 27 7.03 -7.52 -1.95
CA GLU A 27 8.33 -7.80 -1.34
C GLU A 27 9.44 -7.93 -2.39
N ASN A 28 9.16 -8.60 -3.51
CA ASN A 28 10.14 -8.78 -4.58
C ASN A 28 10.48 -7.47 -5.30
N GLU A 29 9.49 -6.62 -5.59
CA GLU A 29 9.71 -5.40 -6.35
C GLU A 29 10.36 -4.31 -5.50
N PHE A 30 9.86 -4.08 -4.27
CA PHE A 30 10.34 -2.98 -3.43
C PHE A 30 11.48 -3.37 -2.50
N ALA A 31 11.59 -4.64 -2.10
CA ALA A 31 12.54 -5.10 -1.07
C ALA A 31 13.49 -6.20 -1.55
N SER A 32 13.69 -6.36 -2.87
CA SER A 32 14.65 -7.34 -3.43
C SER A 32 16.08 -7.14 -2.97
N ALA A 33 16.49 -5.90 -2.68
CA ALA A 33 17.83 -5.58 -2.19
C ALA A 33 18.09 -6.10 -0.77
N LEU A 34 17.05 -6.43 0.00
CA LEU A 34 17.19 -6.97 1.36
C LEU A 34 17.33 -8.49 1.33
N SER A 35 18.41 -9.00 1.92
CA SER A 35 18.56 -10.43 2.15
C SER A 35 17.51 -10.97 3.12
N ALA A 36 17.22 -12.28 3.05
CA ALA A 36 16.29 -12.94 3.97
C ALA A 36 16.65 -12.70 5.46
N SER A 37 17.95 -12.64 5.78
CA SER A 37 18.40 -12.35 7.15
C SER A 37 18.12 -10.91 7.60
N GLN A 38 18.22 -9.93 6.69
CA GLN A 38 17.87 -8.55 6.97
C GLN A 38 16.36 -8.40 7.16
N LYS A 39 15.56 -9.03 6.30
CA LYS A 39 14.09 -9.04 6.38
C LYS A 39 13.60 -9.64 7.71
N LYS A 40 14.17 -10.77 8.13
CA LYS A 40 13.84 -11.41 9.42
C LYS A 40 14.18 -10.53 10.64
N LYS A 41 15.29 -9.78 10.59
CA LYS A 41 15.71 -8.89 11.70
C LYS A 41 14.76 -7.73 11.95
N ILE A 42 13.99 -7.34 10.95
CA ILE A 42 13.00 -6.26 11.03
C ILE A 42 11.57 -6.82 11.07
N TYR A 43 11.39 -8.13 11.30
CA TYR A 43 10.08 -8.78 11.35
C TYR A 43 9.21 -8.49 10.11
N MET A 44 9.83 -8.44 8.93
CA MET A 44 9.13 -8.12 7.67
C MET A 44 8.14 -9.22 7.26
N ASP A 45 8.32 -10.44 7.79
CA ASP A 45 7.39 -11.56 7.66
C ASP A 45 6.07 -11.35 8.42
N GLN A 46 6.04 -10.39 9.35
CA GLN A 46 4.83 -9.98 10.06
C GLN A 46 4.19 -8.76 9.42
N PHE A 47 5.00 -7.76 9.04
CA PHE A 47 4.52 -6.52 8.46
C PHE A 47 5.47 -6.01 7.36
N LEU A 48 5.02 -5.93 6.11
CA LEU A 48 5.85 -5.45 5.00
C LEU A 48 6.35 -4.01 5.22
N TRP A 49 5.52 -3.16 5.84
CA TRP A 49 5.84 -1.76 6.13
C TRP A 49 7.02 -1.58 7.10
N HIS A 50 7.44 -2.64 7.80
CA HIS A 50 8.67 -2.62 8.59
C HIS A 50 9.92 -2.31 7.76
N ALA A 51 9.90 -2.57 6.45
CA ALA A 51 10.96 -2.15 5.56
C ALA A 51 11.21 -0.62 5.62
N PHE A 52 10.16 0.17 5.87
CA PHE A 52 10.24 1.62 6.02
C PHE A 52 10.48 2.05 7.45
N SER A 53 9.75 1.51 8.44
CA SER A 53 9.90 1.95 9.84
C SER A 53 11.26 1.60 10.46
N TYR A 54 11.91 0.54 9.97
CA TYR A 54 13.30 0.20 10.32
C TYR A 54 14.34 0.80 9.38
N GLU A 55 13.93 1.75 8.52
CA GLU A 55 14.79 2.52 7.62
C GLU A 55 15.65 1.65 6.69
N LYS A 56 15.09 0.51 6.22
CA LYS A 56 15.78 -0.40 5.28
C LYS A 56 15.53 -0.06 3.82
N LEU A 57 14.42 0.61 3.52
CA LEU A 57 14.13 1.21 2.23
C LEU A 57 13.99 2.72 2.39
N PRO A 58 14.42 3.51 1.39
CA PRO A 58 14.14 4.93 1.38
C PRO A 58 12.63 5.15 1.29
N CYS A 59 12.12 6.18 1.94
CA CYS A 59 10.72 6.56 1.83
C CYS A 59 10.51 8.04 2.16
N LEU A 60 9.42 8.59 1.66
CA LEU A 60 8.76 9.74 2.27
C LEU A 60 7.82 9.23 3.36
N GLN A 61 7.63 10.02 4.41
CA GLN A 61 6.77 9.66 5.54
C GLN A 61 5.81 10.80 5.90
N GLY A 62 4.65 10.45 6.45
CA GLY A 62 3.69 11.41 6.99
C GLY A 62 3.14 12.33 5.90
N GLU A 63 3.16 13.64 6.17
CA GLU A 63 2.66 14.66 5.24
C GLU A 63 3.38 14.63 3.89
N GLN A 64 4.68 14.32 3.86
CA GLN A 64 5.44 14.22 2.60
C GLN A 64 4.98 13.02 1.77
N ALA A 65 4.67 11.90 2.42
CA ALA A 65 4.12 10.71 1.75
C ALA A 65 2.73 11.01 1.18
N ILE A 66 1.88 11.70 1.94
CA ILE A 66 0.54 12.11 1.51
C ILE A 66 0.66 13.00 0.26
N GLN A 67 1.49 14.05 0.31
CA GLN A 67 1.67 14.96 -0.82
C GLN A 67 2.19 14.24 -2.07
N ALA A 68 3.18 13.35 -1.90
CA ALA A 68 3.69 12.55 -3.01
C ALA A 68 2.60 11.63 -3.61
N PHE A 69 1.80 10.99 -2.75
CA PHE A 69 0.68 10.16 -3.21
C PHE A 69 -0.38 10.98 -3.95
N GLU A 70 -0.76 12.16 -3.46
CA GLU A 70 -1.75 13.03 -4.13
C GLU A 70 -1.25 13.46 -5.52
N GLN A 71 0.03 13.82 -5.65
CA GLN A 71 0.66 14.26 -6.90
C GLN A 71 0.99 13.11 -7.87
N GLN A 72 1.04 11.87 -7.39
CA GLN A 72 1.35 10.71 -8.22
C GLN A 72 0.32 10.54 -9.34
N ILE A 73 0.77 10.28 -10.57
CA ILE A 73 -0.12 9.90 -11.66
C ILE A 73 -0.60 8.47 -11.40
N LYS A 74 -1.91 8.31 -11.27
CA LYS A 74 -2.59 7.06 -10.92
C LYS A 74 -3.61 6.72 -12.01
N ASN A 75 -3.35 5.68 -12.79
CA ASN A 75 -4.29 5.17 -13.79
C ASN A 75 -5.13 4.06 -13.18
N ASP A 76 -4.51 2.91 -12.98
CA ASP A 76 -5.06 1.74 -12.32
C ASP A 76 -4.15 1.37 -11.15
N CYS A 77 -4.75 0.89 -10.06
CA CYS A 77 -4.03 0.58 -8.82
C CYS A 77 -4.51 -0.75 -8.23
N TYR A 78 -3.67 -1.35 -7.39
CA TYR A 78 -4.04 -2.43 -6.50
C TYR A 78 -4.01 -1.97 -5.05
N LEU A 79 -5.03 -2.36 -4.28
CA LEU A 79 -5.07 -2.23 -2.83
C LEU A 79 -4.88 -3.61 -2.21
N LEU A 80 -3.79 -3.76 -1.46
CA LEU A 80 -3.39 -4.97 -0.75
C LEU A 80 -3.54 -4.73 0.75
N PHE A 81 -3.84 -5.79 1.48
CA PHE A 81 -3.95 -5.73 2.94
C PHE A 81 -2.99 -6.76 3.55
N GLU A 82 -2.30 -6.41 4.65
CA GLU A 82 -1.21 -7.22 5.22
C GLU A 82 -1.62 -8.68 5.51
N HIS A 83 -2.84 -8.88 6.02
CA HIS A 83 -3.32 -10.18 6.47
C HIS A 83 -4.60 -10.63 5.79
N ASP A 84 -4.95 -10.02 4.66
CA ASP A 84 -6.16 -10.38 3.92
C ASP A 84 -5.84 -11.03 2.57
N GLU A 85 -6.60 -12.06 2.21
CA GLU A 85 -6.48 -12.74 0.92
C GLU A 85 -7.21 -12.02 -0.23
N ARG A 86 -7.94 -10.96 0.08
CA ARG A 86 -8.62 -10.11 -0.88
C ARG A 86 -7.67 -9.02 -1.37
N VAL A 87 -7.66 -8.82 -2.67
CA VAL A 87 -7.06 -7.64 -3.32
C VAL A 87 -8.16 -6.86 -4.00
N LEU A 88 -8.11 -5.53 -3.92
CA LEU A 88 -9.00 -4.68 -4.72
C LEU A 88 -8.20 -4.12 -5.91
N GLN A 89 -8.63 -4.47 -7.11
CA GLN A 89 -8.20 -3.82 -8.33
C GLN A 89 -9.09 -2.60 -8.56
N LEU A 90 -8.45 -1.44 -8.69
CA LEU A 90 -9.09 -0.17 -8.99
C LEU A 90 -8.69 0.31 -10.38
N SER A 91 -9.65 0.81 -11.14
CA SER A 91 -9.40 1.51 -12.40
C SER A 91 -9.96 2.92 -12.36
N LYS A 92 -9.35 3.83 -13.14
CA LYS A 92 -9.63 5.28 -13.16
C LYS A 92 -9.28 5.99 -11.85
N CYS A 93 -8.12 5.67 -11.28
CA CYS A 93 -7.61 6.16 -10.00
C CYS A 93 -7.09 7.61 -10.01
N LYS A 94 -7.30 8.37 -11.10
CA LYS A 94 -6.82 9.76 -11.24
C LYS A 94 -7.23 10.67 -10.07
N HIS A 95 -8.38 10.40 -9.47
CA HIS A 95 -8.95 11.19 -8.36
C HIS A 95 -8.94 10.44 -7.02
N LEU A 96 -8.17 9.35 -6.92
CA LEU A 96 -7.95 8.64 -5.66
C LEU A 96 -7.07 9.50 -4.75
N THR A 97 -7.56 9.78 -3.54
CA THR A 97 -6.84 10.57 -2.53
C THR A 97 -6.55 9.73 -1.30
N SER A 98 -5.60 10.17 -0.47
CA SER A 98 -5.31 9.54 0.82
C SER A 98 -6.55 9.50 1.72
N ALA A 99 -7.36 10.57 1.68
CA ALA A 99 -8.62 10.67 2.44
C ALA A 99 -9.67 9.62 2.04
N ASP A 100 -9.71 9.21 0.76
CA ASP A 100 -10.64 8.16 0.32
C ASP A 100 -10.33 6.81 0.97
N LEU A 101 -9.04 6.58 1.26
CA LEU A 101 -8.50 5.36 1.86
C LEU A 101 -8.61 5.39 3.38
N SER A 102 -8.26 6.51 4.01
CA SER A 102 -8.26 6.66 5.47
C SER A 102 -9.67 6.86 6.05
N GLY A 103 -10.56 7.59 5.37
CA GLY A 103 -11.90 7.94 5.87
C GLY A 103 -12.93 6.80 5.83
N ASN A 104 -12.55 5.62 5.36
CA ASN A 104 -13.47 4.50 5.08
C ASN A 104 -12.99 3.15 5.61
N ALA A 105 -11.77 3.09 6.10
CA ALA A 105 -11.30 1.97 6.90
C ALA A 105 -11.94 2.11 8.28
N ASN A 106 -12.32 1.01 8.91
CA ASN A 106 -12.17 0.97 10.36
C ASN A 106 -10.68 1.25 10.59
N MET A 107 -10.31 2.50 10.87
CA MET A 107 -8.93 3.02 10.97
C MET A 107 -8.04 2.26 11.96
N TYR A 108 -8.57 1.21 12.59
CA TYR A 108 -7.96 0.40 13.61
C TYR A 108 -7.66 -1.05 13.20
N LEU A 109 -7.99 -1.50 11.98
CA LEU A 109 -7.99 -2.95 11.71
C LEU A 109 -7.05 -3.47 10.61
N GLU A 110 -6.66 -2.70 9.59
CA GLU A 110 -5.92 -3.28 8.47
C GLU A 110 -4.87 -2.31 7.91
N ASP A 111 -3.61 -2.76 7.85
CA ASP A 111 -2.55 -2.12 7.07
C ASP A 111 -2.88 -2.22 5.58
N LEU A 112 -2.77 -1.09 4.87
CA LEU A 112 -3.15 -0.96 3.47
C LEU A 112 -1.94 -0.55 2.63
N TYR A 113 -1.75 -1.26 1.52
CA TYR A 113 -0.74 -0.96 0.50
C TYR A 113 -1.43 -0.62 -0.80
N VAL A 114 -1.09 0.52 -1.38
CA VAL A 114 -1.53 0.96 -2.70
C VAL A 114 -0.35 0.92 -3.63
N VAL A 115 -0.47 0.20 -4.74
CA VAL A 115 0.55 0.13 -5.80
C VAL A 115 -0.08 0.39 -7.16
N ASP A 116 0.72 0.81 -8.13
CA ASP A 116 0.35 0.75 -9.55
C ASP A 116 0.44 -0.69 -10.10
N GLU A 117 0.03 -0.87 -11.35
CA GLU A 117 0.00 -2.18 -12.02
C GLU A 117 1.39 -2.84 -12.14
N ASP A 118 2.39 -2.00 -12.31
CA ASP A 118 3.79 -2.38 -12.54
C ASP A 118 4.63 -2.37 -11.26
N PHE A 119 4.05 -2.00 -10.10
CA PHE A 119 4.74 -1.92 -8.82
C PHE A 119 5.96 -0.98 -8.86
N THR A 120 5.84 0.15 -9.57
CA THR A 120 6.87 1.19 -9.63
C THR A 120 6.80 2.14 -8.43
N TRP A 121 5.65 2.24 -7.75
CA TRP A 121 5.50 2.97 -6.50
C TRP A 121 4.55 2.27 -5.54
N THR A 122 4.71 2.57 -4.24
CA THR A 122 3.84 2.10 -3.18
C THR A 122 3.50 3.24 -2.22
N TYR A 123 2.25 3.30 -1.81
CA TYR A 123 1.76 4.14 -0.71
C TYR A 123 1.17 3.25 0.38
N VAL A 124 1.63 3.42 1.61
CA VAL A 124 1.33 2.49 2.71
C VAL A 124 0.71 3.24 3.87
N ILE A 125 -0.47 2.80 4.31
CA ILE A 125 -1.15 3.29 5.51
C ILE A 125 -1.08 2.18 6.55
N THR A 126 -0.54 2.48 7.72
CA THR A 126 -0.42 1.53 8.83
C THR A 126 -1.57 1.69 9.82
N HIS A 127 -1.89 0.64 10.55
CA HIS A 127 -2.80 0.64 11.69
C HIS A 127 -2.18 1.34 12.91
N GLU A 128 -0.85 1.42 12.98
CA GLU A 128 -0.13 2.19 13.98
C GLU A 128 -0.14 3.68 13.64
N SER A 129 -0.78 4.51 14.46
CA SER A 129 -0.93 5.95 14.22
C SER A 129 0.39 6.75 14.29
N SER A 130 1.42 6.19 14.92
CA SER A 130 2.77 6.76 14.98
C SER A 130 3.65 6.37 13.80
N CYS A 131 3.19 5.46 12.93
CA CYS A 131 3.93 5.00 11.77
C CYS A 131 3.25 5.46 10.48
N GLY A 132 4.08 5.76 9.48
CA GLY A 132 3.60 6.16 8.17
C GLY A 132 2.72 7.43 8.15
N PRO A 133 1.84 7.56 7.15
CA PRO A 133 1.88 6.76 5.91
C PRO A 133 3.25 6.87 5.23
N TYR A 134 3.62 5.87 4.44
CA TYR A 134 4.87 5.84 3.70
C TYR A 134 4.61 5.95 2.19
N PHE A 135 5.49 6.63 1.47
CA PHE A 135 5.51 6.61 0.01
C PHE A 135 6.91 6.27 -0.48
N TYR A 136 6.99 5.31 -1.39
CA TYR A 136 8.24 4.91 -2.02
C TYR A 136 8.03 4.68 -3.52
N ARG A 137 9.05 5.01 -4.31
CA ARG A 137 9.09 4.82 -5.76
C ARG A 137 10.48 4.33 -6.14
N THR A 138 10.53 3.28 -6.95
CA THR A 138 11.76 2.68 -7.50
C THR A 138 12.35 3.53 -8.63
#